data_AF-A0A353R9E6-F1
#
_entry.id   AF-A0A353R9E6-F1
#
_cell.length_a   1.000
_cell.length_b   1.000
_cell.length_c   1.000
_cell.angle_alpha   90.00
_cell.angle_beta   90.00
_cell.angle_gamma   90.00
#
_symmetry.space_group_name_H-M   'P 1'
#
loop_
_entity.id
_entity.type
_entity.pdbx_description
1 polymer ?
#
loop_
_entity_poly.entity_id
_entity_poly.type
_entity_poly.pdbx_seq_one_letter_code
_entity_poly.pdbx_strand_id
1 'polypeptide(L)'
;MKHFLFTALALLLACSAFAQVADSTEKEQIRYNQYGVPVNRKPLFSEERNGVLVFESRNEDYKIWLDSRVQVDGAAFFGENPDYDPIGNGVSIRRARFAVKAQVTKDWYGEVDLDFANGILELKDAYLMYSGIKNL
;
A
#
# COMPACT_ATOMS: atom_id res chain seq x y z
N MET A 1 5.90 49.85 -30.91
CA MET A 1 7.15 49.14 -30.55
C MET A 1 7.30 48.95 -29.04
N LYS A 2 7.18 49.99 -28.20
CA LYS A 2 7.31 49.87 -26.73
C LYS A 2 6.34 48.87 -26.09
N HIS A 3 5.06 48.89 -26.48
CA HIS A 3 4.06 47.96 -25.94
C HIS A 3 4.36 46.50 -26.27
N PHE A 4 4.82 46.20 -27.48
CA PHE A 4 5.20 44.83 -27.91
C PHE A 4 6.41 44.31 -27.11
N LEU A 5 7.36 45.19 -26.79
CA LEU A 5 8.51 44.87 -25.95
C LEU A 5 8.09 44.51 -24.52
N PHE A 6 7.12 45.25 -23.97
CA PHE A 6 6.57 44.97 -22.64
C PHE A 6 5.78 43.65 -22.60
N THR A 7 5.03 43.32 -23.65
CA THR A 7 4.29 42.04 -23.71
C THR A 7 5.23 40.84 -23.83
N ALA A 8 6.28 40.95 -24.65
CA ALA A 8 7.29 39.90 -24.78
C ALA A 8 8.06 39.67 -23.48
N LEU A 9 8.41 40.75 -22.75
CA LEU A 9 9.07 40.66 -21.46
C LEU A 9 8.17 40.03 -20.39
N ALA A 10 6.87 40.36 -20.38
CA ALA A 10 5.90 39.75 -19.47
C ALA A 10 5.72 38.24 -19.75
N LEU A 11 5.73 37.82 -21.02
CA LEU A 11 5.65 36.41 -21.40
C LEU A 11 6.89 35.62 -20.97
N LEU A 12 8.08 36.20 -21.15
CA LEU A 12 9.35 35.61 -20.70
C LEU A 12 9.42 35.46 -19.16
N LEU A 13 8.97 36.49 -18.43
CA LEU A 13 8.89 36.44 -16.97
C LEU A 13 7.86 35.41 -16.48
N ALA A 14 6.70 35.31 -17.14
CA ALA A 14 5.70 34.29 -16.83
C ALA A 14 6.25 32.87 -17.10
N CYS A 15 6.92 32.64 -18.23
CA CYS A 15 7.56 31.36 -18.51
C CYS A 15 8.64 30.99 -17.48
N SER A 16 9.42 31.96 -16.99
CA SER A 16 10.41 31.71 -15.94
C SER A 16 9.79 31.37 -14.58
N ALA A 17 8.65 31.97 -14.23
CA ALA A 17 7.91 31.64 -13.01
C ALA A 17 7.27 30.25 -13.05
N PHE A 18 6.83 29.79 -14.23
CA PHE A 18 6.36 28.41 -14.41
C PHE A 18 7.51 27.39 -14.51
N ALA A 19 8.71 27.79 -14.96
CA ALA A 19 9.88 26.91 -15.00
C ALA A 19 10.47 26.64 -13.61
N GLN A 20 10.35 27.57 -12.66
CA GLN A 20 10.82 27.37 -11.28
C GLN A 20 10.01 26.35 -10.46
N VAL A 21 8.87 25.88 -10.96
CA VAL A 21 8.12 24.78 -10.33
C VAL A 21 8.69 23.41 -10.76
N ALA A 22 9.56 23.37 -11.77
CA ALA A 22 10.13 22.13 -12.29
C ALA A 22 11.59 21.86 -11.83
N ASP A 23 12.12 22.64 -10.90
CA ASP A 23 13.53 22.53 -10.49
C ASP A 23 13.72 22.51 -8.97
N SER A 24 13.03 21.61 -8.30
CA SER A 24 13.65 20.92 -7.16
C SER A 24 14.52 19.80 -7.72
N THR A 25 15.61 20.14 -8.40
CA THR A 25 16.75 19.24 -8.52
C THR A 25 17.23 18.99 -7.09
N GLU A 26 16.72 17.91 -6.50
CA GLU A 26 17.44 17.16 -5.49
C GLU A 26 18.85 16.98 -6.06
N LYS A 27 19.83 17.78 -5.59
CA LYS A 27 21.23 17.36 -5.69
C LYS A 27 21.24 15.94 -5.16
N GLU A 28 21.58 15.00 -6.02
CA GLU A 28 21.53 13.57 -5.78
C GLU A 28 22.57 13.20 -4.70
N GLN A 29 22.31 13.63 -3.46
CA GLN A 29 23.10 13.22 -2.32
C GLN A 29 22.87 11.73 -2.18
N ILE A 30 23.94 10.97 -2.37
CA ILE A 30 24.00 9.55 -2.06
C ILE A 30 23.48 9.40 -0.63
N ARG A 31 22.30 8.80 -0.50
CA ARG A 31 21.75 8.48 0.80
C ARG A 31 22.28 7.12 1.22
N TYR A 32 22.46 6.96 2.51
CA TYR A 32 22.90 5.71 3.10
C TYR A 32 21.75 5.14 3.94
N ASN A 33 21.60 3.82 3.97
CA ASN A 33 20.68 3.17 4.90
C ASN A 33 21.24 3.18 6.34
N GLN A 34 20.52 2.59 7.28
CA GLN A 34 20.92 2.48 8.70
C GLN A 34 22.24 1.71 8.93
N TYR A 35 22.78 1.06 7.89
CA TYR A 35 24.03 0.31 7.92
C TYR A 35 25.17 1.01 7.15
N GLY A 36 24.98 2.24 6.68
CA GLY A 36 26.01 2.97 5.95
C GLY A 36 26.22 2.51 4.50
N VAL A 37 25.26 1.77 3.92
CA VAL A 37 25.32 1.32 2.53
C VAL A 37 24.60 2.33 1.63
N PRO A 38 25.21 2.80 0.50
CA PRO A 38 24.56 3.72 -0.41
C PRO A 38 23.32 3.08 -1.03
N VAL A 39 22.21 3.83 -1.11
CA VAL A 39 20.93 3.34 -1.62
C VAL A 39 20.45 4.12 -2.83
N ASN A 40 19.94 3.39 -3.81
CA ASN A 40 19.12 3.96 -4.88
C ASN A 40 17.71 4.25 -4.33
N ARG A 41 17.13 5.39 -4.72
CA ARG A 41 15.84 5.86 -4.24
C ARG A 41 14.81 5.77 -5.35
N LYS A 42 13.66 5.19 -5.02
CA LYS A 42 12.45 5.31 -5.83
C LYS A 42 11.40 6.03 -4.98
N PRO A 43 10.95 7.23 -5.37
CA PRO A 43 9.88 7.91 -4.64
C PRO A 43 8.58 7.12 -4.79
N LEU A 44 7.89 6.93 -3.66
CA LEU A 44 6.57 6.30 -3.58
C LEU A 44 5.55 7.34 -3.12
N PHE A 45 4.36 7.28 -3.70
CA PHE A 45 3.22 8.09 -3.33
C PHE A 45 2.30 7.28 -2.44
N SER A 46 1.87 7.87 -1.33
CA SER A 46 0.91 7.27 -0.41
C SER A 46 -0.51 7.63 -0.81
N GLU A 47 -1.38 6.64 -0.94
CA GLU A 47 -2.79 6.82 -1.25
C GLU A 47 -3.64 5.89 -0.38
N GLU A 48 -4.81 6.38 0.02
CA GLU A 48 -5.90 5.50 0.44
C GLU A 48 -6.60 5.00 -0.83
N ARG A 49 -6.83 3.69 -0.91
CA ARG A 49 -7.57 3.06 -2.00
C ARG A 49 -8.60 2.10 -1.42
N ASN A 50 -9.83 2.57 -1.22
CA ASN A 50 -10.96 1.76 -0.71
C ASN A 50 -10.66 1.09 0.65
N GLY A 51 -10.15 1.85 1.59
CA GLY A 51 -9.78 1.42 2.94
C GLY A 51 -8.39 0.82 3.06
N VAL A 52 -7.62 0.76 1.97
CA VAL A 52 -6.27 0.18 1.94
C VAL A 52 -5.23 1.30 1.80
N LEU A 53 -4.24 1.33 2.69
CA LEU A 53 -3.09 2.22 2.53
C LEU A 53 -2.10 1.62 1.54
N VAL A 54 -1.82 2.36 0.47
CA VAL A 54 -0.96 1.95 -0.64
C VAL A 54 0.19 2.92 -0.80
N PHE A 55 1.40 2.40 -0.98
CA PHE A 55 2.57 3.15 -1.42
C PHE A 55 2.99 2.65 -2.80
N GLU A 56 2.91 3.50 -3.82
CA GLU A 56 3.16 3.12 -5.21
C GLU A 56 4.12 4.08 -5.91
N SER A 57 5.01 3.56 -6.75
CA SER A 57 5.88 4.37 -7.58
C SER A 57 5.09 4.99 -8.74
N ARG A 58 5.53 6.16 -9.22
CA ARG A 58 4.88 6.87 -10.33
C ARG A 58 4.75 6.04 -11.61
N ASN A 59 5.67 5.10 -11.82
CA ASN A 59 5.72 4.25 -13.00
C ASN A 59 5.14 2.84 -12.76
N GLU A 60 4.46 2.64 -11.63
CA GLU A 60 3.70 1.42 -11.28
C GLU A 60 4.53 0.14 -11.29
N ASP A 61 5.84 0.24 -11.13
CA ASP A 61 6.76 -0.89 -11.08
C ASP A 61 7.13 -1.29 -9.64
N TYR A 62 6.66 -0.53 -8.64
CA TYR A 62 6.87 -0.84 -7.24
C TYR A 62 5.64 -0.43 -6.47
N LYS A 63 5.07 -1.36 -5.73
CA LYS A 63 3.90 -1.14 -4.89
C LYS A 63 4.02 -1.94 -3.62
N ILE A 64 3.67 -1.34 -2.49
CA ILE A 64 3.47 -2.04 -1.22
C ILE A 64 2.18 -1.54 -0.59
N TRP A 65 1.37 -2.44 -0.06
CA TRP A 65 0.14 -2.07 0.61
C TRP A 65 -0.13 -2.96 1.82
N LEU A 66 -0.87 -2.39 2.76
CA LEU A 66 -1.23 -3.03 4.01
C LEU A 66 -2.72 -3.40 3.94
N ASP A 67 -3.01 -4.69 4.05
CA ASP A 67 -4.36 -5.21 4.05
C ASP A 67 -4.69 -5.70 5.47
N SER A 68 -5.88 -5.36 5.95
CA SER A 68 -6.33 -5.78 7.27
C SER A 68 -7.79 -6.17 7.22
N ARG A 69 -8.15 -7.22 7.96
CA ARG A 69 -9.51 -7.74 8.00
C ARG A 69 -9.89 -8.19 9.40
N VAL A 70 -10.91 -7.55 9.95
CA VAL A 70 -11.49 -7.94 11.24
C VAL A 70 -12.89 -8.49 10.99
N GLN A 71 -13.18 -9.66 11.55
CA GLN A 71 -14.50 -10.28 11.51
C GLN A 71 -14.87 -10.81 12.90
N VAL A 72 -16.04 -10.42 13.36
CA VAL A 72 -16.61 -10.80 14.65
C VAL A 72 -17.91 -11.54 14.36
N ASP A 73 -18.00 -12.78 14.84
CA ASP A 73 -19.17 -13.64 14.68
C ASP A 73 -19.90 -13.72 16.02
N GLY A 74 -21.23 -13.62 16.00
CA GLY A 74 -22.10 -13.89 17.15
C GLY A 74 -23.16 -14.91 16.74
N ALA A 75 -23.35 -15.94 17.55
CA ALA A 75 -24.35 -16.98 17.29
C ALA A 75 -25.17 -17.26 18.56
N ALA A 76 -26.48 -17.38 18.35
CA ALA A 76 -27.42 -17.84 19.36
C ALA A 76 -28.21 -19.03 18.80
N PHE A 77 -28.37 -20.05 19.62
CA PHE A 77 -29.06 -21.28 19.28
C PHE A 77 -30.19 -21.50 20.29
N PHE A 78 -31.32 -21.98 19.80
CA PHE A 78 -32.50 -22.26 20.61
C PHE A 78 -32.78 -23.75 20.51
N GLY A 79 -32.44 -24.50 21.56
CA GLY A 79 -32.75 -25.93 21.67
C GLY A 79 -34.23 -26.16 21.89
N GLU A 80 -34.72 -27.36 21.58
CA GLU A 80 -36.12 -27.75 21.78
C GLU A 80 -36.45 -27.92 23.27
N ASN A 81 -35.48 -28.42 24.06
CA ASN A 81 -35.56 -28.47 25.51
C ASN A 81 -34.24 -28.00 26.17
N PRO A 82 -34.22 -26.88 26.92
CA PRO A 82 -33.01 -26.33 27.56
C PRO A 82 -32.31 -27.29 28.54
N ASP A 83 -33.07 -28.21 29.14
CA ASP A 83 -32.56 -29.13 30.17
C ASP A 83 -31.91 -30.38 29.56
N TYR A 84 -32.23 -30.72 28.31
CA TYR A 84 -31.73 -31.92 27.62
C TYR A 84 -30.80 -31.60 26.43
N ASP A 85 -30.93 -30.42 25.81
CA ASP A 85 -30.10 -29.94 24.70
C ASP A 85 -29.51 -28.55 24.97
N PRO A 86 -28.60 -28.39 25.95
CA PRO A 86 -27.94 -27.12 26.19
C PRO A 86 -27.00 -26.77 25.02
N ILE A 87 -27.46 -25.92 24.09
CA ILE A 87 -26.61 -25.37 23.02
C ILE A 87 -26.04 -24.03 23.48
N GLY A 88 -24.71 -23.92 23.49
CA GLY A 88 -24.01 -22.71 23.91
C GLY A 88 -24.10 -21.59 22.89
N ASN A 89 -24.46 -20.39 23.35
CA ASN A 89 -24.35 -19.14 22.59
C ASN A 89 -22.95 -18.56 22.74
N GLY A 90 -22.49 -17.78 21.76
CA GLY A 90 -21.15 -17.21 21.84
C GLY A 90 -20.91 -16.06 20.88
N VAL A 91 -19.92 -15.25 21.24
CA VAL A 91 -19.32 -14.24 20.38
C VAL A 91 -17.84 -14.56 20.25
N SER A 92 -17.30 -14.49 19.04
CA SER A 92 -15.88 -14.77 18.78
C SER A 92 -15.30 -13.82 17.74
N ILE A 93 -13.99 -13.56 17.84
CA ILE A 93 -13.24 -12.95 16.76
C ILE A 93 -12.90 -14.07 15.79
N ARG A 94 -13.66 -14.17 14.71
CA ARG A 94 -13.44 -15.21 13.70
C ARG A 94 -12.14 -14.98 12.93
N ARG A 95 -11.84 -13.71 12.62
CA ARG A 95 -10.65 -13.31 11.86
C ARG A 95 -10.12 -11.99 12.39
N ALA A 96 -8.82 -11.93 12.61
CA ALA A 96 -8.09 -10.69 12.81
C ALA A 96 -6.84 -10.78 11.94
N ARG A 97 -7.00 -10.54 10.63
CA ARG A 97 -5.94 -10.69 9.65
C ARG A 97 -5.20 -9.40 9.41
N PHE A 98 -3.89 -9.51 9.25
CA PHE A 98 -3.01 -8.45 8.79
C PHE A 98 -2.07 -9.02 7.74
N ALA A 99 -2.01 -8.36 6.57
CA ALA A 99 -1.16 -8.76 5.48
C ALA A 99 -0.34 -7.59 4.95
N VAL A 100 0.90 -7.92 4.57
CA VAL A 100 1.76 -7.05 3.77
C VAL A 100 1.87 -7.66 2.40
N LYS A 101 1.51 -6.87 1.39
CA LYS A 101 1.53 -7.28 -0.01
C LYS A 101 2.44 -6.34 -0.78
N ALA A 102 3.20 -6.88 -1.71
CA ALA A 102 4.13 -6.11 -2.52
C ALA A 102 4.17 -6.59 -3.97
N GLN A 103 4.19 -5.62 -4.88
CA GLN A 103 4.60 -5.80 -6.26
C GLN A 103 6.00 -5.20 -6.37
N VAL A 104 7.02 -6.05 -6.51
CA VAL A 104 8.43 -5.65 -6.56
C VAL A 104 8.89 -5.82 -8.00
N THR A 105 9.04 -4.72 -8.75
CA THR A 105 9.11 -4.76 -10.23
C THR A 105 7.78 -5.22 -10.86
N LYS A 106 7.66 -5.09 -12.18
CA LYS A 106 6.42 -5.42 -12.91
C LYS A 106 6.05 -6.91 -12.88
N ASP A 107 7.00 -7.77 -12.54
CA ASP A 107 6.84 -9.21 -12.72
C ASP A 107 6.91 -10.01 -11.41
N TRP A 108 7.23 -9.40 -10.27
CA TRP A 108 7.23 -10.11 -8.99
C TRP A 108 6.17 -9.58 -8.05
N TYR A 109 5.38 -10.50 -7.53
CA TYR A 109 4.41 -10.27 -6.49
C TYR A 109 4.77 -11.12 -5.26
N GLY A 110 4.53 -10.59 -4.08
CA GLY A 110 4.65 -11.33 -2.83
C GLY A 110 3.61 -10.90 -1.81
N GLU A 111 3.26 -11.86 -0.94
CA GLU A 111 2.28 -11.66 0.12
C GLU A 111 2.68 -12.46 1.36
N VAL A 112 2.54 -11.82 2.52
CA VAL A 112 2.55 -12.47 3.83
C VAL A 112 1.30 -12.01 4.58
N ASP A 113 0.44 -12.95 4.94
CA ASP A 113 -0.82 -12.71 5.66
C ASP A 113 -0.88 -13.58 6.93
N LEU A 114 -1.07 -12.91 8.06
CA LEU A 114 -1.16 -13.51 9.39
C LEU A 114 -2.55 -13.29 9.98
N ASP A 115 -3.09 -14.28 10.68
CA ASP A 115 -4.33 -14.19 11.45
C ASP A 115 -4.03 -14.32 12.94
N PHE A 116 -4.66 -13.47 13.74
CA PHE A 116 -4.53 -13.41 15.20
C PHE A 116 -5.83 -13.81 15.92
N ALA A 117 -6.78 -14.41 15.19
CA ALA A 117 -8.07 -14.83 15.73
C ALA A 117 -7.93 -15.69 16.98
N ASN A 118 -8.78 -15.40 17.99
CA ASN A 118 -8.81 -16.09 19.28
C ASN A 118 -7.44 -16.19 20.00
N GLY A 119 -6.53 -15.25 19.74
CA GLY A 119 -5.21 -15.20 20.37
C GLY A 119 -4.20 -16.23 19.84
N ILE A 120 -4.53 -16.91 18.74
CA ILE A 120 -3.63 -17.85 18.06
C ILE A 120 -3.08 -17.16 16.83
N LEU A 121 -1.74 -17.18 16.69
CA LEU A 121 -1.08 -16.70 15.48
C LEU A 121 -1.08 -17.83 14.44
N GLU A 122 -1.70 -17.58 13.29
CA GLU A 122 -1.72 -18.49 12.15
C GLU A 122 -1.18 -17.81 10.90
N LEU A 123 -0.30 -18.51 10.18
CA LEU A 123 0.09 -18.11 8.83
C LEU A 123 -0.99 -18.54 7.86
N LYS A 124 -1.54 -17.59 7.09
CA LYS A 124 -2.56 -17.89 6.09
C LYS A 124 -1.97 -17.95 4.69
N ASP A 125 -1.22 -16.92 4.31
CA ASP A 125 -0.59 -16.83 3.00
C ASP A 125 0.88 -16.41 3.18
N ALA A 126 1.80 -17.12 2.52
CA ALA A 126 3.20 -16.73 2.38
C ALA A 126 3.72 -17.26 1.05
N TYR A 127 3.70 -16.41 0.02
CA TYR A 127 4.11 -16.84 -1.31
C TYR A 127 4.75 -15.71 -2.11
N LEU A 128 5.45 -16.13 -3.16
CA LEU A 128 6.01 -15.29 -4.20
C LEU A 128 5.50 -15.81 -5.55
N MET A 129 5.18 -14.88 -6.44
CA MET A 129 4.71 -15.18 -7.79
C MET A 129 5.57 -14.40 -8.79
N TYR A 130 6.00 -15.09 -9.85
CA TYR A 130 6.67 -14.48 -11.00
C TYR A 130 5.74 -14.54 -12.22
N SER A 131 5.51 -13.40 -12.86
CA SER A 131 4.62 -13.25 -14.02
C SER A 131 5.32 -12.80 -15.30
N GLY A 132 6.65 -12.82 -15.34
CA GLY A 132 7.41 -12.31 -16.49
C GLY A 132 7.44 -13.22 -17.73
N ILE A 133 7.00 -14.47 -17.59
CA ILE A 133 6.82 -15.38 -18.74
C ILE A 133 5.41 -15.15 -19.30
N LYS A 134 5.34 -14.54 -20.49
CA LYS A 134 4.07 -14.23 -21.14
C LYS A 134 3.51 -15.47 -21.85
N ASN A 135 2.21 -15.70 -21.73
CA ASN A 135 1.46 -16.76 -22.42
C ASN A 135 1.89 -18.20 -22.08
N LEU A 136 2.28 -18.44 -20.82
CA LEU A 136 2.48 -19.79 -20.30
C LEU A 136 1.19 -20.32 -19.66
#